data_AF-A0A976Q472-F1
#
_entry.id   AF-A0A976Q472-F1
#
_cell.length_a   1.000
_cell.length_b   1.000
_cell.length_c   1.000
_cell.angle_alpha   90.00
_cell.angle_beta   90.00
_cell.angle_gamma   90.00
#
_symmetry.space_group_name_H-M   'P 1'
#
loop_
_entity.id
_entity.type
_entity.pdbx_description
1 polymer ?
#
loop_
_entity_poly.entity_id
_entity_poly.type
_entity_poly.pdbx_seq_one_letter_code
_entity_poly.pdbx_strand_id
1 'polypeptide(L)'
;SKLRLHWSPEQIAGWLKRAYPERENRQVSHETIYKSLFIQTRGALKKELQQHLRSQRAIRRSRHASQKGDGRGQIKDMVSIRERPAAVEDRAVPGHWEGDLIIGTNNSQIATLVERHTRYVMLAKVSNKNTETVINALIKQARKLPSELSKSLTRDRGKEMHDHKRFALATDIKVYFCDPQSPWQRGSNENTNGLLRQYFPKGTDLTVHSQAKLNAVARQLNERPRKTLGFETPAERFNACVASIG
;
A
#
# COMPACT_ATOMS: atom_id res chain seq x y z
N SER A 1 22.02 -3.83 7.11
CA SER A 1 21.12 -3.69 8.28
C SER A 1 19.68 -3.54 7.81
N LYS A 2 18.70 -4.16 8.51
CA LYS A 2 17.26 -4.06 8.20
C LYS A 2 16.73 -2.62 8.24
N LEU A 3 17.34 -1.73 9.03
CA LEU A 3 17.02 -0.30 9.05
C LEU A 3 17.26 0.38 7.69
N ARG A 4 18.31 0.00 6.96
CA ARG A 4 18.59 0.52 5.60
C ARG A 4 17.55 0.05 4.57
N LEU A 5 16.77 -0.98 4.89
CA LEU A 5 15.63 -1.44 4.09
C LEU A 5 14.32 -0.74 4.53
N HIS A 6 14.42 0.34 5.32
CA HIS A 6 13.31 1.10 5.88
C HIS A 6 12.38 0.30 6.81
N TRP A 7 12.88 -0.78 7.42
CA TRP A 7 12.13 -1.48 8.48
C TRP A 7 12.13 -0.65 9.75
N SER A 8 10.99 -0.54 10.42
CA SER A 8 10.94 0.10 11.74
C SER A 8 11.61 -0.81 12.79
N PRO A 9 12.11 -0.24 13.89
CA PRO A 9 12.59 -1.01 15.04
C PRO A 9 11.59 -2.08 15.52
N GLU A 10 10.29 -1.78 15.54
CA GLU A 10 9.24 -2.74 15.88
C GLU A 10 9.18 -3.92 14.90
N GLN A 11 9.30 -3.67 13.59
CA GLN A 11 9.33 -4.72 12.57
C GLN A 11 10.57 -5.60 12.71
N ILE A 12 11.71 -4.99 13.05
CA ILE A 12 12.98 -5.71 13.26
C ILE A 12 12.87 -6.60 14.49
N ALA A 13 12.39 -6.08 15.62
CA ALA A 13 12.21 -6.84 16.84
C ALA A 13 11.26 -8.03 16.65
N GLY A 14 10.11 -7.80 16.00
CA GLY A 14 9.15 -8.86 15.71
C GLY A 14 9.70 -9.92 14.75
N TRP A 15 10.46 -9.51 13.73
CA TRP A 15 11.15 -10.45 12.83
C TRP A 15 12.21 -11.28 13.56
N LEU A 16 13.01 -10.66 14.42
CA LEU A 16 14.04 -11.39 15.20
C LEU A 16 13.43 -12.45 16.09
N LYS A 17 12.32 -12.14 16.78
CA LYS A 17 11.59 -13.11 17.60
C LYS A 17 11.10 -14.31 16.80
N ARG A 18 10.64 -14.10 15.56
CA ARG A 18 10.22 -15.19 14.66
C ARG A 18 11.39 -15.97 14.07
N ALA A 19 12.45 -15.29 13.66
CA ALA A 19 13.60 -15.92 13.02
C ALA A 19 14.45 -16.73 14.02
N TYR A 20 14.39 -16.37 15.30
CA TYR A 20 15.23 -16.96 16.36
C TYR A 20 14.42 -17.22 17.65
N PRO A 21 13.38 -18.09 17.63
CA PRO A 21 12.52 -18.31 18.79
C PRO A 21 13.29 -18.85 20.01
N GLU A 22 14.20 -19.80 19.79
CA GLU A 22 14.98 -20.46 20.86
C GLU A 22 16.29 -19.76 21.22
N ARG A 23 16.57 -18.58 20.64
CA ARG A 23 17.83 -17.86 20.87
C ARG A 23 17.56 -16.45 21.36
N GLU A 24 17.28 -16.32 22.66
CA GLU A 24 17.01 -15.03 23.31
C GLU A 24 18.12 -14.00 23.08
N ASN A 25 19.38 -14.44 23.03
CA ASN A 25 20.53 -13.58 22.73
C ASN A 25 20.53 -12.98 21.30
N ARG A 26 19.67 -13.48 20.41
CA ARG A 26 19.44 -12.93 19.06
C ARG A 26 18.14 -12.14 18.96
N GLN A 27 17.40 -12.01 20.05
CA GLN A 27 16.22 -11.17 20.14
C GLN A 27 16.59 -9.83 20.77
N VAL A 28 15.99 -8.75 20.29
CA VAL A 28 16.16 -7.43 20.90
C VAL A 28 14.84 -6.68 20.84
N SER A 29 14.49 -6.00 21.93
CA SER A 29 13.27 -5.20 21.97
C SER A 29 13.41 -3.98 21.05
N HIS A 30 12.29 -3.50 20.51
CA HIS A 30 12.29 -2.31 19.68
C HIS A 30 12.74 -1.07 20.47
N GLU A 31 12.47 -1.01 21.78
CA GLU A 31 13.00 0.02 22.67
C GLU A 31 14.52 -0.01 22.76
N THR A 32 15.14 -1.18 22.85
CA THR A 32 16.60 -1.30 22.87
C THR A 32 17.20 -0.84 21.55
N ILE A 33 16.58 -1.17 20.41
CA ILE A 33 17.00 -0.64 19.09
C ILE A 33 16.87 0.89 19.06
N TYR A 34 15.78 1.46 19.58
CA TYR A 34 15.63 2.92 19.68
C TYR A 34 16.71 3.51 20.58
N LYS A 35 16.90 2.98 21.80
CA LYS A 35 17.92 3.42 22.75
C LYS A 35 19.31 3.34 22.16
N SER A 36 19.68 2.27 21.44
CA SER A 36 21.00 2.18 20.80
C SER A 36 21.19 3.25 19.73
N LEU A 37 20.15 3.54 18.92
CA LEU A 37 20.19 4.62 17.94
C LEU A 37 20.34 5.98 18.61
N PHE A 38 19.63 6.24 19.72
CA PHE A 38 19.69 7.52 20.43
C PHE A 38 20.96 7.70 21.29
N ILE A 39 21.44 6.63 21.94
CA ILE A 39 22.62 6.64 22.81
C ILE A 39 23.91 6.71 21.97
N GLN A 40 24.02 5.98 20.86
CA GLN A 40 25.15 6.16 19.94
C GLN A 40 25.18 7.55 19.29
N THR A 41 24.06 8.28 19.28
CA THR A 41 24.02 9.67 18.80
C THR A 41 24.36 10.74 19.84
N ARG A 42 24.71 10.39 21.10
CA ARG A 42 25.23 11.34 22.12
C ARG A 42 26.64 11.91 21.83
N GLY A 43 27.07 11.92 20.56
CA GLY A 43 28.33 12.55 20.11
C GLY A 43 28.27 13.31 18.78
N ALA A 44 27.18 13.19 18.01
CA ALA A 44 26.84 14.00 16.84
C ALA A 44 25.81 13.21 16.02
N LEU A 45 24.59 13.70 15.99
CA LEU A 45 23.51 13.18 15.17
C LEU A 45 23.90 13.28 13.67
N LYS A 46 24.33 12.19 13.03
CA LYS A 46 24.41 12.15 11.56
C LYS A 46 22.98 12.25 11.00
N LYS A 47 22.68 13.39 10.34
CA LYS A 47 21.44 13.68 9.56
C LYS A 47 20.96 12.49 8.71
N GLU A 48 21.88 11.65 8.25
CA GLU A 48 21.65 10.47 7.41
C GLU A 48 20.79 9.36 8.04
N LEU A 49 20.61 9.30 9.36
CA LEU A 49 19.77 8.28 10.00
C LEU A 49 18.34 8.76 10.29
N GLN A 50 18.16 10.08 10.51
CA GLN A 50 16.84 10.67 10.73
C GLN A 50 15.98 10.70 9.46
N GLN A 51 16.58 10.69 8.26
CA GLN A 51 15.86 10.57 6.99
C GLN A 51 15.09 9.26 6.83
N HIS A 52 15.42 8.23 7.61
CA HIS A 52 14.74 6.94 7.52
C HIS A 52 13.55 6.80 8.49
N LEU A 53 13.29 7.81 9.34
CA LEU A 53 12.15 7.81 10.26
C LEU A 53 10.82 7.99 9.51
N ARG A 54 9.78 7.29 9.99
CA ARG A 54 8.47 7.17 9.32
C ARG A 54 7.66 8.47 9.27
N SER A 55 7.92 9.41 10.17
CA SER A 55 7.29 10.73 10.19
C SER A 55 8.34 11.79 10.50
N GLN A 56 8.52 12.73 9.58
CA GLN A 56 9.35 13.93 9.75
C GLN A 56 8.50 15.19 10.00
N ARG A 57 7.21 15.02 10.33
CA ARG A 57 6.29 16.17 10.47
C ARG A 57 6.59 16.94 11.74
N ALA A 58 6.91 18.22 11.60
CA ALA A 58 7.02 19.15 12.73
C ALA A 58 5.65 19.59 13.28
N ILE A 59 4.59 19.61 12.44
CA ILE A 59 3.26 20.12 12.81
C ILE A 59 2.14 19.26 12.19
N ARG A 60 1.08 19.01 12.97
CA ARG A 60 -0.17 18.40 12.51
C ARG A 60 -1.09 19.50 11.95
N ARG A 61 -1.39 19.47 10.64
CA ARG A 61 -2.34 20.40 10.04
C ARG A 61 -3.80 19.97 10.29
N SER A 62 -4.66 20.95 10.52
CA SER A 62 -6.12 20.79 10.73
C SER A 62 -6.81 20.16 9.50
N ARG A 63 -7.83 19.32 9.76
CA ARG A 63 -8.66 18.65 8.74
C ARG A 63 -9.54 19.63 7.93
N HIS A 64 -9.66 20.89 8.36
CA HIS A 64 -10.56 21.88 7.77
C HIS A 64 -9.93 22.68 6.61
N ALA A 65 -8.67 22.44 6.25
CA ALA A 65 -7.94 23.25 5.26
C ALA A 65 -8.34 23.01 3.78
N SER A 66 -9.23 22.07 3.47
CA SER A 66 -9.71 21.87 2.10
C SER A 66 -11.17 21.40 2.05
N GLN A 67 -12.10 22.32 2.36
CA GLN A 67 -13.53 22.16 2.05
C GLN A 67 -13.91 22.84 0.73
N LYS A 68 -13.15 22.61 -0.35
CA LYS A 68 -13.73 22.81 -1.69
C LYS A 68 -14.31 21.47 -2.14
N GLY A 69 -15.63 21.36 -2.08
CA GLY A 69 -16.37 20.29 -2.72
C GLY A 69 -16.05 20.32 -4.20
N ASP A 70 -15.22 19.40 -4.65
CA ASP A 70 -15.00 19.17 -6.08
C ASP A 70 -16.27 18.52 -6.61
N GLY A 71 -16.92 19.18 -7.58
CA GLY A 71 -18.04 18.65 -8.37
C GLY A 71 -17.57 17.47 -9.22
N ARG A 72 -17.18 16.38 -8.56
CA ARG A 72 -16.79 15.14 -9.20
C ARG A 72 -18.05 14.58 -9.85
N GLY A 73 -18.09 14.65 -11.18
CA GLY A 73 -19.14 14.03 -11.99
C GLY A 73 -19.43 12.60 -11.52
N GLN A 74 -20.68 12.16 -11.66
CA GLN A 74 -21.09 10.84 -11.19
C GLN A 74 -20.51 9.76 -12.10
N ILE A 75 -19.87 8.74 -11.50
CA ILE A 75 -19.51 7.52 -12.20
C ILE A 75 -20.81 6.80 -12.56
N LYS A 76 -21.09 6.66 -13.87
CA LYS A 76 -22.28 5.95 -14.34
C LYS A 76 -22.19 4.47 -13.94
N ASP A 77 -23.31 3.88 -13.52
CA ASP A 77 -23.43 2.44 -13.20
C ASP A 77 -22.46 1.95 -12.11
N MET A 78 -22.14 2.80 -11.14
CA MET A 78 -21.29 2.41 -10.01
C MET A 78 -21.99 1.39 -9.12
N VAL A 79 -21.25 0.34 -8.72
CA VAL A 79 -21.71 -0.60 -7.68
C VAL A 79 -21.21 -0.09 -6.33
N SER A 80 -22.13 0.07 -5.37
CA SER A 80 -21.78 0.58 -4.06
C SER A 80 -20.96 -0.42 -3.26
N ILE A 81 -20.03 0.05 -2.43
CA ILE A 81 -19.32 -0.79 -1.46
C ILE A 81 -20.28 -1.54 -0.51
N ARG A 82 -21.49 -1.02 -0.32
CA ARG A 82 -22.53 -1.67 0.51
C ARG A 82 -23.07 -2.96 -0.11
N GLU A 83 -22.92 -3.13 -1.42
CA GLU A 83 -23.32 -4.34 -2.15
C GLU A 83 -22.20 -5.41 -2.13
N ARG A 84 -21.08 -5.12 -1.48
CA ARG A 84 -19.96 -6.04 -1.34
C ARG A 84 -20.32 -7.15 -0.33
N PRO A 85 -19.98 -8.42 -0.61
CA PRO A 85 -20.20 -9.50 0.35
C PRO A 85 -19.55 -9.21 1.71
N ALA A 86 -20.22 -9.56 2.81
CA ALA A 86 -19.74 -9.32 4.17
C ALA A 86 -18.37 -9.99 4.45
N ALA A 87 -18.10 -11.13 3.83
CA ALA A 87 -16.82 -11.84 3.89
C ALA A 87 -15.60 -11.04 3.37
N VAL A 88 -15.81 -9.85 2.79
CA VAL A 88 -14.71 -8.95 2.39
C VAL A 88 -14.29 -8.02 3.53
N GLU A 89 -15.15 -7.80 4.53
CA GLU A 89 -14.87 -6.88 5.64
C GLU A 89 -13.95 -7.48 6.69
N ASP A 90 -14.13 -8.76 7.00
CA ASP A 90 -13.27 -9.49 7.95
C ASP A 90 -11.85 -9.72 7.42
N ARG A 91 -11.65 -9.55 6.11
CA ARG A 91 -10.37 -9.77 5.40
C ARG A 91 -9.86 -11.19 5.58
N ALA A 92 -10.74 -12.16 5.82
CA ALA A 92 -10.39 -13.56 6.00
C ALA A 92 -10.09 -14.26 4.68
N VAL A 93 -10.74 -13.81 3.59
CA VAL A 93 -10.60 -14.40 2.26
C VAL A 93 -9.61 -13.59 1.41
N PRO A 94 -8.61 -14.23 0.78
CA PRO A 94 -7.70 -13.54 -0.11
C PRO A 94 -8.35 -13.24 -1.47
N GLY A 95 -7.80 -12.23 -2.15
CA GLY A 95 -8.20 -11.85 -3.51
C GLY A 95 -9.12 -10.63 -3.59
N HIS A 96 -9.31 -9.94 -2.47
CA HIS A 96 -10.02 -8.67 -2.42
C HIS A 96 -9.01 -7.52 -2.33
N TRP A 97 -8.98 -6.65 -3.32
CA TRP A 97 -7.99 -5.60 -3.47
C TRP A 97 -8.59 -4.23 -3.18
N GLU A 98 -7.78 -3.33 -2.65
CA GLU A 98 -8.07 -1.90 -2.61
C GLU A 98 -7.18 -1.19 -3.65
N GLY A 99 -7.76 -0.24 -4.38
CA GLY A 99 -7.07 0.59 -5.37
C GLY A 99 -6.99 2.06 -4.96
N ASP A 100 -5.88 2.72 -5.30
CA ASP A 100 -5.70 4.17 -5.11
C ASP A 100 -4.68 4.76 -6.09
N LEU A 101 -4.58 6.08 -6.15
CA LEU A 101 -3.50 6.81 -6.79
C LEU A 101 -2.62 7.55 -5.78
N ILE A 102 -1.30 7.34 -5.89
CA ILE A 102 -0.32 8.23 -5.28
C ILE A 102 -0.01 9.33 -6.28
N ILE A 103 -0.34 10.57 -5.90
CA ILE A 103 -0.12 11.76 -6.72
C ILE A 103 1.23 12.42 -6.40
N GLY A 104 1.95 12.85 -7.43
CA GLY A 104 3.17 13.66 -7.40
C GLY A 104 2.98 15.07 -7.97
N THR A 105 4.08 15.76 -8.25
CA THR A 105 4.05 17.02 -9.01
C THR A 105 3.81 16.77 -10.50
N ASN A 106 3.60 17.82 -11.28
CA ASN A 106 3.43 17.73 -12.75
C ASN A 106 2.32 16.76 -13.19
N ASN A 107 1.26 16.62 -12.37
CA ASN A 107 0.16 15.68 -12.63
C ASN A 107 0.62 14.21 -12.79
N SER A 108 1.80 13.88 -12.23
CA SER A 108 2.35 12.52 -12.20
C SER A 108 1.67 11.65 -11.14
N GLN A 109 1.57 10.36 -11.40
CA GLN A 109 0.85 9.45 -10.52
C GLN A 109 1.32 7.99 -10.64
N ILE A 110 1.13 7.25 -9.56
CA ILE A 110 1.34 5.80 -9.49
C ILE A 110 0.04 5.18 -9.01
N ALA A 111 -0.47 4.19 -9.75
CA ALA A 111 -1.59 3.38 -9.27
C ALA A 111 -1.09 2.34 -8.28
N THR A 112 -1.84 2.18 -7.19
CA THR A 112 -1.53 1.25 -6.11
C THR A 112 -2.65 0.25 -5.97
N LEU A 113 -2.29 -1.02 -5.84
CA LEU A 113 -3.20 -2.13 -5.56
C LEU A 113 -2.70 -2.81 -4.29
N VAL A 114 -3.58 -2.97 -3.30
CA VAL A 114 -3.24 -3.58 -2.01
C VAL A 114 -4.24 -4.67 -1.69
N GLU A 115 -3.76 -5.91 -1.56
CA GLU A 115 -4.60 -7.06 -1.22
C GLU A 115 -5.00 -7.01 0.27
N ARG A 116 -6.29 -7.19 0.56
CA ARG A 116 -6.88 -6.95 1.88
C ARG A 116 -6.57 -8.06 2.89
N HIS A 117 -6.26 -9.28 2.49
CA HIS A 117 -5.90 -10.33 3.44
C HIS A 117 -4.42 -10.21 3.85
N THR A 118 -3.54 -10.32 2.87
CA THR A 118 -2.08 -10.45 2.93
C THR A 118 -1.34 -9.12 3.00
N ARG A 119 -1.99 -7.99 2.68
CA ARG A 119 -1.35 -6.67 2.49
C ARG A 119 -0.36 -6.62 1.32
N TYR A 120 -0.43 -7.58 0.39
CA TYR A 120 0.46 -7.61 -0.76
C TYR A 120 0.22 -6.40 -1.65
N VAL A 121 1.30 -5.73 -2.04
CA VAL A 121 1.27 -4.47 -2.78
C VAL A 121 1.74 -4.68 -4.21
N MET A 122 0.99 -4.14 -5.15
CA MET A 122 1.42 -3.97 -6.54
C MET A 122 1.34 -2.49 -6.92
N LEU A 123 2.31 -2.05 -7.71
CA LEU A 123 2.40 -0.67 -8.19
C LEU A 123 2.36 -0.68 -9.72
N ALA A 124 1.54 0.20 -10.30
CA ALA A 124 1.49 0.40 -11.74
C ALA A 124 1.93 1.84 -12.07
N LYS A 125 2.90 1.96 -12.97
CA LYS A 125 3.24 3.25 -13.57
C LYS A 125 2.07 3.65 -14.46
N VAL A 126 1.62 4.88 -14.31
CA VAL A 126 0.60 5.47 -15.18
C VAL A 126 1.21 6.73 -15.79
N SER A 127 1.11 6.88 -17.11
CA SER A 127 1.71 8.02 -17.82
C SER A 127 0.92 9.31 -17.64
N ASN A 128 -0.39 9.24 -17.39
CA ASN A 128 -1.26 10.38 -17.15
C ASN A 128 -2.52 9.96 -16.36
N LYS A 129 -3.39 10.92 -16.02
CA LYS A 129 -4.63 10.69 -15.25
C LYS A 129 -5.84 10.26 -16.07
N ASN A 130 -5.67 10.01 -17.37
CA ASN A 130 -6.78 9.65 -18.22
C ASN A 130 -7.30 8.26 -17.82
N THR A 131 -8.62 8.12 -17.81
CA THR A 131 -9.34 6.89 -17.44
C THR A 131 -8.79 5.69 -18.20
N GLU A 132 -8.61 5.81 -19.52
CA GLU A 132 -8.08 4.73 -20.36
C GLU A 132 -6.69 4.26 -19.90
N THR A 133 -5.76 5.20 -19.68
CA THR A 133 -4.39 4.91 -19.24
C THR A 133 -4.37 4.20 -17.90
N VAL A 134 -5.17 4.68 -16.94
CA VAL A 134 -5.28 4.08 -15.60
C VAL A 134 -5.84 2.67 -15.73
N ILE A 135 -6.97 2.49 -16.43
CA ILE A 135 -7.60 1.19 -16.61
C ILE A 135 -6.67 0.19 -17.30
N ASN A 136 -5.97 0.59 -18.37
CA ASN A 136 -5.01 -0.28 -19.06
C ASN A 136 -3.86 -0.72 -18.13
N ALA A 137 -3.34 0.21 -17.31
CA ALA A 137 -2.30 -0.11 -16.33
C ALA A 137 -2.81 -1.09 -15.26
N LEU A 138 -4.05 -0.92 -14.79
CA LEU A 138 -4.67 -1.83 -13.82
C LEU A 138 -4.91 -3.23 -14.41
N ILE A 139 -5.48 -3.32 -15.62
CA ILE A 139 -5.69 -4.60 -16.33
C ILE A 139 -4.35 -5.35 -16.46
N LYS A 140 -3.29 -4.64 -16.85
CA LYS A 140 -1.95 -5.23 -16.98
C LYS A 140 -1.40 -5.78 -15.66
N GLN A 141 -1.73 -5.18 -14.52
CA GLN A 141 -1.31 -5.72 -13.22
C GLN A 141 -2.22 -6.86 -12.77
N ALA A 142 -3.54 -6.72 -12.91
CA ALA A 142 -4.51 -7.74 -12.56
C ALA A 142 -4.25 -9.07 -13.27
N ARG A 143 -3.88 -9.04 -14.56
CA ARG A 143 -3.53 -10.24 -15.34
C ARG A 143 -2.30 -11.01 -14.87
N LYS A 144 -1.52 -10.47 -13.91
CA LYS A 144 -0.39 -11.19 -13.31
C LYS A 144 -0.79 -12.01 -12.09
N LEU A 145 -2.01 -11.85 -11.63
CA LEU A 145 -2.54 -12.54 -10.46
C LEU A 145 -3.18 -13.85 -10.89
N PRO A 146 -3.10 -14.91 -10.06
CA PRO A 146 -3.99 -16.06 -10.20
C PRO A 146 -5.46 -15.63 -10.15
N SER A 147 -6.31 -16.32 -10.90
CA SER A 147 -7.74 -15.99 -10.99
C SER A 147 -8.45 -16.03 -9.63
N GLU A 148 -8.05 -16.96 -8.79
CA GLU A 148 -8.57 -17.22 -7.46
C GLU A 148 -8.21 -16.11 -6.46
N LEU A 149 -7.16 -15.34 -6.76
CA LEU A 149 -6.73 -14.16 -6.02
C LEU A 149 -7.20 -12.85 -6.68
N SER A 150 -8.13 -12.92 -7.62
CA SER A 150 -8.61 -11.78 -8.41
C SER A 150 -10.13 -11.64 -8.31
N LYS A 151 -10.65 -11.46 -7.08
CA LYS A 151 -12.10 -11.49 -6.80
C LYS A 151 -12.77 -10.12 -6.93
N SER A 152 -12.21 -9.10 -6.29
CA SER A 152 -12.80 -7.76 -6.33
C SER A 152 -11.79 -6.63 -6.14
N LEU A 153 -12.10 -5.46 -6.65
CA LEU A 153 -11.39 -4.20 -6.45
C LEU A 153 -12.30 -3.18 -5.78
N THR A 154 -11.86 -2.60 -4.66
CA THR A 154 -12.53 -1.50 -3.98
C THR A 154 -11.77 -0.20 -4.19
N ARG A 155 -12.45 0.86 -4.66
CA ARG A 155 -11.81 2.15 -4.98
C ARG A 155 -12.70 3.34 -4.63
N ASP A 156 -12.11 4.53 -4.59
CA ASP A 156 -12.87 5.77 -4.47
C ASP A 156 -13.55 6.16 -5.79
N ARG A 157 -14.37 7.22 -5.73
CA ARG A 157 -15.14 7.73 -6.87
C ARG A 157 -14.31 8.66 -7.77
N GLY A 158 -13.05 8.33 -8.02
CA GLY A 158 -12.16 9.08 -8.90
C GLY A 158 -12.63 9.01 -10.36
N LYS A 159 -12.49 10.12 -11.12
CA LYS A 159 -12.91 10.19 -12.54
C LYS A 159 -12.12 9.21 -13.42
N GLU A 160 -10.94 8.81 -12.99
CA GLU A 160 -10.12 7.81 -13.66
C GLU A 160 -10.74 6.40 -13.67
N MET A 161 -11.83 6.19 -12.93
CA MET A 161 -12.60 4.94 -12.89
C MET A 161 -13.93 5.02 -13.65
N HIS A 162 -14.15 6.03 -14.49
CA HIS A 162 -15.36 6.10 -15.35
C HIS A 162 -15.54 4.85 -16.22
N ASP A 163 -14.46 4.24 -16.69
CA ASP A 163 -14.47 3.04 -17.53
C ASP A 163 -14.14 1.75 -16.73
N HIS A 164 -14.61 1.70 -15.48
CA HIS A 164 -14.42 0.53 -14.61
C HIS A 164 -15.08 -0.74 -15.15
N LYS A 165 -16.14 -0.62 -15.97
CA LYS A 165 -16.78 -1.75 -16.64
C LYS A 165 -15.81 -2.48 -17.58
N ARG A 166 -14.98 -1.74 -18.34
CA ARG A 166 -13.94 -2.35 -19.18
C ARG A 166 -12.91 -3.10 -18.35
N PHE A 167 -12.53 -2.56 -17.18
CA PHE A 167 -11.66 -3.27 -16.24
C PHE A 167 -12.30 -4.58 -15.77
N ALA A 168 -13.56 -4.53 -15.30
CA ALA A 168 -14.27 -5.70 -14.82
C ALA A 168 -14.40 -6.76 -15.92
N LEU A 169 -14.82 -6.37 -17.12
CA LEU A 169 -14.96 -7.27 -18.27
C LEU A 169 -13.62 -7.92 -18.67
N ALA A 170 -12.53 -7.17 -18.64
CA ALA A 170 -11.22 -7.66 -19.08
C ALA A 170 -10.49 -8.54 -18.04
N THR A 171 -10.96 -8.59 -16.80
CA THR A 171 -10.27 -9.23 -15.67
C THR A 171 -11.15 -10.16 -14.83
N ASP A 172 -12.47 -10.13 -15.04
CA ASP A 172 -13.50 -10.77 -14.20
C ASP A 172 -13.50 -10.28 -12.72
N ILE A 173 -12.82 -9.17 -12.44
CA ILE A 173 -12.75 -8.58 -11.10
C ILE A 173 -13.96 -7.65 -10.88
N LYS A 174 -14.76 -7.94 -9.86
CA LYS A 174 -15.88 -7.06 -9.45
C LYS A 174 -15.35 -5.73 -8.90
N VAL A 175 -15.89 -4.61 -9.35
CA VAL A 175 -15.47 -3.27 -8.88
C VAL A 175 -16.53 -2.68 -7.95
N TYR A 176 -16.11 -2.25 -6.77
CA TYR A 176 -16.94 -1.61 -5.76
C TYR A 176 -16.42 -0.21 -5.43
N PHE A 177 -17.34 0.74 -5.23
CA PHE A 177 -17.00 2.14 -4.97
C PHE A 177 -17.34 2.56 -3.54
N CYS A 178 -16.38 3.19 -2.87
CA CYS A 178 -16.59 3.74 -1.53
C CYS A 178 -17.66 4.83 -1.52
N ASP A 179 -18.26 5.02 -0.35
CA ASP A 179 -19.13 6.16 -0.07
C ASP A 179 -18.33 7.47 -0.15
N PRO A 180 -18.95 8.60 -0.55
CA PRO A 180 -18.27 9.89 -0.57
C PRO A 180 -17.72 10.21 0.82
N GLN A 181 -16.57 10.87 0.86
CA GLN A 181 -15.95 11.33 2.11
C GLN A 181 -15.69 10.21 3.15
N SER A 182 -15.64 8.94 2.71
CA SER A 182 -15.46 7.77 3.57
C SER A 182 -14.13 7.05 3.36
N PRO A 183 -12.97 7.72 3.57
CA PRO A 183 -11.66 7.14 3.26
C PRO A 183 -11.31 5.91 4.13
N TRP A 184 -11.92 5.77 5.31
CA TRP A 184 -11.72 4.62 6.21
C TRP A 184 -12.15 3.28 5.58
N GLN A 185 -13.04 3.31 4.58
CA GLN A 185 -13.45 2.13 3.81
C GLN A 185 -12.28 1.52 2.98
N ARG A 186 -11.15 2.24 2.84
CA ARG A 186 -9.88 1.78 2.23
C ARG A 186 -8.68 1.95 3.15
N GLY A 187 -8.83 1.59 4.42
CA GLY A 187 -7.76 1.74 5.41
C GLY A 187 -6.45 1.01 5.07
N SER A 188 -6.47 -0.03 4.22
CA SER A 188 -5.25 -0.73 3.81
C SER A 188 -4.44 0.11 2.83
N ASN A 189 -5.09 0.73 1.85
CA ASN A 189 -4.44 1.68 0.95
C ASN A 189 -3.90 2.89 1.69
N GLU A 190 -4.64 3.49 2.62
CA GLU A 190 -4.16 4.67 3.35
C GLU A 190 -2.84 4.38 4.10
N ASN A 191 -2.80 3.25 4.81
CA ASN A 191 -1.59 2.83 5.53
C ASN A 191 -0.43 2.57 4.57
N THR A 192 -0.71 1.87 3.47
CA THR A 192 0.29 1.48 2.46
C THR A 192 0.83 2.69 1.71
N ASN A 193 -0.04 3.61 1.31
CA ASN A 193 0.35 4.87 0.67
C ASN A 193 1.24 5.69 1.62
N GLY A 194 0.94 5.70 2.92
CA GLY A 194 1.80 6.30 3.93
C GLY A 194 3.22 5.72 3.95
N LEU A 195 3.38 4.41 3.74
CA LEU A 195 4.68 3.75 3.66
C LEU A 195 5.38 3.99 2.32
N LEU A 196 4.63 3.99 1.23
CA LEU A 196 5.14 4.29 -0.10
C LEU A 196 5.71 5.71 -0.19
N ARG A 197 5.26 6.65 0.66
CA ARG A 197 5.87 7.99 0.76
C ARG A 197 7.30 8.01 1.31
N GLN A 198 7.81 6.92 1.89
CA GLN A 198 9.25 6.77 2.18
C GLN A 198 10.09 6.63 0.90
N TYR A 199 9.47 6.12 -0.17
CA TYR A 199 10.10 5.88 -1.48
C TYR A 199 9.74 6.94 -2.51
N PHE A 200 8.53 7.49 -2.39
CA PHE A 200 7.93 8.47 -3.30
C PHE A 200 7.47 9.70 -2.51
N PRO A 201 8.41 10.54 -2.01
CA PRO A 201 8.07 11.67 -1.16
C PRO A 201 7.02 12.59 -1.79
N LYS A 202 6.19 13.23 -0.96
CA LYS A 202 5.22 14.21 -1.47
C LYS A 202 5.96 15.38 -2.14
N GLY A 203 5.36 15.96 -3.18
CA GLY A 203 5.96 17.09 -3.90
C GLY A 203 7.10 16.69 -4.85
N THR A 204 7.24 15.40 -5.17
CA THR A 204 8.20 14.91 -6.17
C THR A 204 7.51 14.50 -7.45
N ASP A 205 8.25 14.54 -8.56
CA ASP A 205 7.77 14.07 -9.86
C ASP A 205 7.91 12.55 -9.92
N LEU A 206 6.80 11.85 -10.09
CA LEU A 206 6.75 10.38 -10.14
C LEU A 206 7.02 9.84 -11.56
N THR A 207 7.06 10.70 -12.58
CA THR A 207 7.33 10.28 -13.97
C THR A 207 8.75 9.71 -14.11
N VAL A 208 9.70 10.18 -13.29
CA VAL A 208 11.10 9.75 -13.27
C VAL A 208 11.28 8.27 -12.89
N HIS A 209 10.27 7.65 -12.27
CA HIS A 209 10.34 6.26 -11.83
C HIS A 209 9.86 5.31 -12.93
N SER A 210 10.72 4.35 -13.30
CA SER A 210 10.36 3.27 -14.22
C SER A 210 9.49 2.22 -13.53
N GLN A 211 8.73 1.44 -14.31
CA GLN A 211 7.96 0.31 -13.77
C GLN A 211 8.86 -0.70 -13.02
N ALA A 212 10.10 -0.90 -13.47
CA ALA A 212 11.07 -1.75 -12.78
C ALA A 212 11.41 -1.22 -11.38
N LYS A 213 11.62 0.10 -11.24
CA LYS A 213 11.82 0.73 -9.92
C LYS A 213 10.59 0.56 -9.03
N LEU A 214 9.39 0.71 -9.58
CA LEU A 214 8.15 0.48 -8.82
C LEU A 214 8.04 -0.97 -8.33
N ASN A 215 8.34 -1.95 -9.19
CA ASN A 215 8.35 -3.36 -8.81
C ASN A 215 9.37 -3.64 -7.69
N ALA A 216 10.56 -3.04 -7.76
CA ALA A 216 11.57 -3.19 -6.71
C ALA A 216 11.11 -2.60 -5.36
N VAL A 217 10.45 -1.43 -5.39
CA VAL A 217 9.87 -0.82 -4.18
C VAL A 217 8.73 -1.68 -3.62
N ALA A 218 7.83 -2.16 -4.48
CA ALA A 218 6.76 -3.08 -4.08
C ALA A 218 7.32 -4.34 -3.43
N ARG A 219 8.35 -4.95 -4.03
CA ARG A 219 9.05 -6.11 -3.46
C ARG A 219 9.61 -5.83 -2.07
N GLN A 220 10.34 -4.73 -1.88
CA GLN A 220 10.86 -4.37 -0.56
C GLN A 220 9.74 -4.18 0.49
N LEU A 221 8.59 -3.67 0.06
CA LEU A 221 7.45 -3.46 0.94
C LEU A 221 6.70 -4.76 1.25
N ASN A 222 6.70 -5.72 0.30
CA ASN A 222 6.13 -7.05 0.43
C ASN A 222 7.04 -8.02 1.19
N GLU A 223 8.35 -7.77 1.24
CA GLU A 223 9.31 -8.50 2.07
C GLU A 223 9.46 -7.88 3.47
N ARG A 224 8.67 -6.83 3.79
CA ARG A 224 8.72 -6.14 5.07
C ARG A 224 7.70 -6.73 6.06
N PRO A 225 8.13 -7.20 7.25
CA PRO A 225 7.27 -7.76 8.29
C PRO A 225 6.11 -6.84 8.68
N ARG A 226 4.93 -7.43 8.94
CA ARG A 226 3.73 -6.68 9.36
C ARG A 226 3.22 -7.18 10.70
N LYS A 227 3.11 -6.27 11.68
CA LYS A 227 2.50 -6.57 12.99
C LYS A 227 1.11 -7.19 12.85
N THR A 228 0.30 -6.70 11.91
CA THR A 228 -1.04 -7.21 11.60
C THR A 228 -1.06 -8.64 11.06
N LEU A 229 0.08 -9.16 10.60
CA LEU A 229 0.25 -10.52 10.08
C LEU A 229 1.12 -11.34 11.05
N GLY A 230 1.14 -10.98 12.34
CA GLY A 230 2.00 -11.65 13.32
C GLY A 230 3.49 -11.59 12.95
N PHE A 231 3.91 -10.50 12.31
CA PHE A 231 5.26 -10.26 11.76
C PHE A 231 5.69 -11.14 10.58
N GLU A 232 4.76 -11.82 9.91
CA GLU A 232 5.00 -12.30 8.54
C GLU A 232 5.05 -11.15 7.55
N THR A 233 5.74 -11.41 6.46
CA THR A 233 5.80 -10.52 5.31
C THR A 233 4.58 -10.74 4.41
N PRO A 234 4.08 -9.70 3.74
CA PRO A 234 3.01 -9.86 2.75
C PRO A 234 3.34 -10.87 1.66
N ALA A 235 4.61 -10.99 1.26
CA ALA A 235 5.07 -11.97 0.28
C ALA A 235 4.92 -13.41 0.80
N GLU A 236 5.31 -13.71 2.03
CA GLU A 236 5.13 -15.05 2.64
C GLU A 236 3.64 -15.42 2.68
N ARG A 237 2.80 -14.51 3.18
CA ARG A 237 1.34 -14.74 3.28
C ARG A 237 0.71 -14.91 1.91
N PHE A 238 1.07 -14.08 0.94
CA PHE A 238 0.56 -14.17 -0.42
C PHE A 238 0.99 -15.47 -1.10
N ASN A 239 2.25 -15.86 -0.98
CA ASN A 239 2.74 -17.11 -1.55
C ASN A 239 2.06 -18.33 -0.92
N ALA A 240 1.75 -18.32 0.38
CA ALA A 240 0.96 -19.37 1.03
C ALA A 240 -0.48 -19.45 0.48
N CYS A 241 -1.12 -18.30 0.21
CA CYS A 241 -2.41 -18.28 -0.48
C CYS A 241 -2.29 -18.86 -1.90
N VAL A 242 -1.27 -18.47 -2.67
CA VAL A 242 -1.04 -19.03 -4.03
C VAL A 242 -0.82 -20.54 -3.97
N ALA A 243 -0.02 -21.03 -3.02
CA ALA A 243 0.29 -22.44 -2.86
C ALA A 243 -0.89 -23.30 -2.37
N SER A 244 -1.94 -22.70 -1.83
CA SER A 244 -3.16 -23.43 -1.39
C SER A 244 -4.25 -23.50 -2.46
N ILE A 245 -4.02 -22.86 -3.62
CA ILE A 245 -4.93 -22.87 -4.77
C ILE A 245 -4.60 -24.02 -5.75
N GLY A 246 -3.34 -24.49 -5.76
CA GLY A 246 -2.89 -25.64 -6.54
C GLY A 246 -2.71 -26.88 -5.67
#